data_AF-A0A7Y8HYI5-F1
#
_entry.id   AF-A0A7Y8HYI5-F1
#
_cell.length_a   1.000
_cell.length_b   1.000
_cell.length_c   1.000
_cell.angle_alpha   90.00
_cell.angle_beta   90.00
_cell.angle_gamma   90.00
#
_symmetry.space_group_name_H-M   'P 1'
#
loop_
_entity.id
_entity.type
_entity.pdbx_description
1 polymer ?
#
loop_
_entity_poly.entity_id
_entity_poly.type
_entity_poly.pdbx_seq_one_letter_code
_entity_poly.pdbx_strand_id
1 'polypeptide(L)'
;MKTELLLLIPKIISLKNSITLKAFLKRLPFLLIGIAFWILFYIGSYEVISFIRNVHFFGEILSKKFLSIILFSLGIFLILSNIITALSSFYLSKDIPFLIQMPIRTQAILRAKTIDTIINSSWMVISFIPPIFIAYGINYQATLMFYIILIITFISFLFLSCGIGIIIAHLLTRIFSAKKIRLTLLGMGLLLFVTFYTWFRSQWQIDLQSYDRFIQLFFNIRIDLPLLPSYWITESVFPLLIKEKPDIRYLMLILSIWPFIILLSDAIGKNLYVSNIEKIQPSRHWKIKTNKNRFYPGYGFTIIWKDVKIFLRDTGQWSQLLIIVALMFIYLYNFKTLPITSIAVIFPFIKELMVLINMLMAGLILSAVAARFLYSSISLEGMAFWVLKTAPITMKKLLWSKFFYGLIPVMVILLTIVLISNILMNTDQNLLIISIITTIILCISISGLGIGMGALLPKFKYDNVASISMSLGGLLFMIFSFLVVLITISIEAWAFYIYKRVALFDIPIGLKEKVLFVFSGAGILILNAITFFLPMRMGRKHLEGDIY
;
A
#
# COMPACT_ATOMS: atom_id res chain seq x y z
N MET A 1 18.89 -7.70 31.39
CA MET A 1 17.50 -8.10 31.65
C MET A 1 16.66 -7.03 32.35
N LYS A 2 16.94 -6.59 33.60
CA LYS A 2 16.08 -5.58 34.29
C LYS A 2 15.93 -4.27 33.50
N THR A 3 17.01 -3.73 32.94
CA THR A 3 16.99 -2.49 32.14
C THR A 3 16.33 -2.66 30.76
N GLU A 4 16.48 -3.82 30.12
CA GLU A 4 15.86 -4.13 28.83
C GLU A 4 14.33 -4.20 28.95
N LEU A 5 13.83 -4.85 30.01
CA LEU A 5 12.41 -4.93 30.32
C LEU A 5 11.81 -3.54 30.63
N LEU A 6 12.53 -2.71 31.39
CA LEU A 6 12.11 -1.34 31.72
C LEU A 6 11.87 -0.47 30.46
N LEU A 7 12.68 -0.64 29.41
CA LEU A 7 12.52 0.09 28.14
C LEU A 7 11.24 -0.31 27.38
N LEU A 8 10.71 -1.52 27.60
CA LEU A 8 9.50 -2.01 26.94
C LEU A 8 8.22 -1.66 27.72
N ILE A 9 8.32 -1.30 29.00
CA ILE A 9 7.17 -0.99 29.88
C ILE A 9 6.23 0.06 29.30
N PRO A 10 6.68 1.21 28.75
CA PRO A 10 5.77 2.21 28.19
C PRO A 10 4.86 1.65 27.08
N LYS A 11 5.37 0.70 26.28
CA LYS A 11 4.60 0.05 25.21
C LYS A 11 3.62 -0.97 25.76
N ILE A 12 4.02 -1.74 26.78
CA ILE A 12 3.12 -2.68 27.46
C ILE A 12 1.98 -1.92 28.14
N ILE A 13 2.27 -0.79 28.79
CA ILE A 13 1.26 0.09 29.40
C ILE A 13 0.35 0.69 28.33
N SER A 14 0.91 1.15 27.19
CA SER A 14 0.11 1.65 26.06
C SER A 14 -0.84 0.58 25.51
N LEU A 15 -0.36 -0.66 25.33
CA LEU A 15 -1.19 -1.80 24.93
C LEU A 15 -2.28 -2.08 25.96
N LYS A 16 -1.95 -2.12 27.25
CA LYS A 16 -2.91 -2.32 28.33
C LYS A 16 -3.99 -1.23 28.35
N ASN A 17 -3.61 0.04 28.21
CA ASN A 17 -4.55 1.17 28.14
C ASN A 17 -5.40 1.16 26.87
N SER A 18 -4.94 0.47 25.82
CA SER A 18 -5.70 0.29 24.59
C SER A 18 -6.80 -0.79 24.70
N ILE A 19 -6.73 -1.67 25.70
CA ILE A 19 -7.71 -2.74 25.98
C ILE A 19 -8.75 -2.23 26.99
N THR A 20 -9.38 -1.09 26.68
CA THR A 20 -10.54 -0.59 27.43
C THR A 20 -11.82 -0.84 26.64
N LEU A 21 -12.93 -1.13 27.31
CA LEU A 21 -14.24 -1.42 26.66
C LEU A 21 -14.66 -0.31 25.68
N LYS A 22 -14.47 0.97 26.06
CA LYS A 22 -14.72 2.13 25.18
C LYS A 22 -13.82 2.14 23.94
N ALA A 23 -12.55 1.74 24.06
CA ALA A 23 -11.64 1.64 22.93
C ALA A 23 -11.97 0.43 22.04
N PHE A 24 -12.41 -0.68 22.62
CA PHE A 24 -12.85 -1.87 21.90
C PHE A 24 -14.10 -1.60 21.07
N LEU A 25 -15.14 -0.98 21.64
CA LEU A 25 -16.35 -0.59 20.89
C LEU A 25 -16.03 0.34 19.72
N LYS A 26 -15.12 1.31 19.89
CA LYS A 26 -14.68 2.19 18.79
C LYS A 26 -13.92 1.45 17.68
N ARG A 27 -13.31 0.30 18.00
CA ARG A 27 -12.52 -0.53 17.06
C ARG A 27 -13.31 -1.69 16.46
N LEU A 28 -14.47 -2.04 17.03
CA LEU A 28 -15.33 -3.15 16.64
C LEU A 28 -15.67 -3.18 15.14
N PRO A 29 -16.10 -2.08 14.48
CA PRO A 29 -16.35 -2.12 13.03
C PRO A 29 -15.10 -2.49 12.22
N PHE A 30 -13.91 -2.10 12.67
CA PHE A 30 -12.65 -2.44 11.99
C PHE A 30 -12.26 -3.90 12.20
N LEU A 31 -12.52 -4.45 13.40
CA LEU A 31 -12.33 -5.88 13.65
C LEU A 31 -13.28 -6.71 12.78
N LEU A 32 -14.54 -6.29 12.64
CA LEU A 32 -15.50 -6.96 11.76
C LEU A 32 -15.06 -6.92 10.29
N ILE A 33 -14.64 -5.76 9.79
CA ILE A 33 -14.12 -5.64 8.41
C ILE A 33 -12.86 -6.50 8.23
N GLY A 34 -11.96 -6.50 9.23
CA GLY A 34 -10.75 -7.32 9.21
C GLY A 34 -11.06 -8.81 9.17
N ILE A 35 -12.00 -9.28 10.00
CA ILE A 35 -12.46 -10.68 10.01
C ILE A 35 -13.17 -11.04 8.70
N ALA A 36 -14.04 -10.18 8.18
CA ALA A 36 -14.70 -10.40 6.90
C ALA A 36 -13.67 -10.53 5.75
N PHE A 37 -12.68 -9.64 5.72
CA PHE A 37 -11.57 -9.74 4.77
C PHE A 37 -10.79 -11.06 4.96
N TRP A 38 -10.49 -11.43 6.21
CA TRP A 38 -9.75 -12.66 6.53
C TRP A 38 -10.47 -13.92 6.05
N ILE A 39 -11.79 -13.98 6.23
CA ILE A 39 -12.65 -15.07 5.74
C ILE A 39 -12.68 -15.09 4.22
N LEU A 40 -12.88 -13.93 3.58
CA LEU A 40 -12.91 -13.84 2.12
C LEU A 40 -11.57 -14.24 1.49
N PHE A 41 -10.46 -13.86 2.13
CA PHE A 41 -9.12 -14.24 1.70
C PHE A 41 -8.86 -15.74 1.88
N TYR A 42 -9.38 -16.34 2.97
CA TYR A 42 -9.36 -17.80 3.16
C TYR A 42 -10.15 -18.51 2.06
N ILE A 43 -11.37 -18.08 1.76
CA ILE A 43 -12.22 -18.68 0.70
C ILE A 43 -11.50 -18.61 -0.66
N GLY A 44 -10.99 -17.42 -1.03
CA GLY A 44 -10.24 -17.27 -2.28
C GLY A 44 -9.00 -18.15 -2.34
N SER A 45 -8.25 -18.26 -1.24
CA SER A 45 -7.08 -19.14 -1.16
C SER A 45 -7.44 -20.62 -1.27
N TYR A 46 -8.54 -21.03 -0.64
CA TYR A 46 -9.05 -22.40 -0.69
C TYR A 46 -9.44 -22.81 -2.10
N GLU A 47 -10.19 -21.96 -2.82
CA GLU A 47 -10.60 -22.19 -4.20
C GLU A 47 -9.39 -22.30 -5.14
N VAL A 48 -8.40 -21.40 -5.00
CA VAL A 48 -7.18 -21.43 -5.83
C VAL A 48 -6.38 -22.73 -5.61
N ILE A 49 -6.21 -23.15 -4.35
CA ILE A 49 -5.46 -24.38 -4.03
C ILE A 49 -6.25 -25.63 -4.48
N SER A 50 -7.57 -25.63 -4.32
CA SER A 50 -8.45 -26.71 -4.81
C SER A 50 -8.35 -26.85 -6.33
N PHE A 51 -8.40 -25.72 -7.05
CA PHE A 51 -8.21 -25.70 -8.50
C PHE A 51 -6.85 -26.26 -8.92
N ILE A 52 -5.76 -25.82 -8.28
CA ILE A 52 -4.39 -26.31 -8.56
C ILE A 52 -4.28 -27.81 -8.33
N ARG A 53 -4.86 -28.32 -7.24
CA ARG A 53 -4.81 -29.75 -6.90
C ARG A 53 -5.54 -30.62 -7.92
N ASN A 54 -6.65 -30.13 -8.46
CA ASN A 54 -7.47 -30.88 -9.42
C ASN A 54 -6.85 -30.94 -10.83
N VAL A 55 -5.71 -30.28 -11.07
CA VAL A 55 -4.96 -30.41 -12.33
C VAL A 55 -4.30 -31.79 -12.39
N HIS A 56 -4.77 -32.63 -13.31
CA HIS A 56 -4.26 -33.97 -13.52
C HIS A 56 -2.73 -33.99 -13.73
N PHE A 57 -2.06 -34.96 -13.10
CA PHE A 57 -0.62 -35.27 -13.19
C PHE A 57 0.36 -34.25 -12.56
N PHE A 58 0.00 -32.96 -12.46
CA PHE A 58 0.92 -31.91 -11.98
C PHE A 58 0.51 -31.23 -10.66
N GLY A 59 -0.69 -31.48 -10.15
CA GLY A 59 -1.25 -30.70 -9.02
C GLY A 59 -0.36 -30.60 -7.78
N GLU A 60 0.30 -31.67 -7.37
CA GLU A 60 1.19 -31.68 -6.18
C GLU A 60 2.50 -30.93 -6.41
N ILE A 61 3.13 -31.10 -7.57
CA ILE A 61 4.37 -30.39 -7.89
C ILE A 61 4.07 -28.90 -8.04
N LEU A 62 2.92 -28.56 -8.64
CA LEU A 62 2.47 -27.20 -8.81
C LEU A 62 2.15 -26.54 -7.46
N SER A 63 1.52 -27.27 -6.53
CA SER A 63 1.21 -26.74 -5.21
C SER A 63 2.45 -26.54 -4.33
N LYS A 64 3.45 -27.43 -4.44
CA LYS A 64 4.79 -27.25 -3.84
C LYS A 64 5.45 -25.99 -4.35
N LYS A 65 5.45 -25.83 -5.67
CA LYS A 65 6.04 -24.67 -6.34
C LYS A 65 5.32 -23.37 -5.99
N PHE A 66 3.99 -23.41 -5.90
CA PHE A 66 3.18 -22.28 -5.48
C PHE A 66 3.51 -21.86 -4.04
N LEU A 67 3.65 -22.81 -3.12
CA LEU A 67 4.08 -22.55 -1.74
C LEU A 67 5.47 -21.91 -1.68
N SER A 68 6.42 -22.44 -2.46
CA SER A 68 7.79 -21.90 -2.57
C SER A 68 7.80 -20.46 -3.09
N ILE A 69 7.01 -20.16 -4.13
CA ILE A 69 6.86 -18.80 -4.69
C ILE A 69 6.26 -17.83 -3.66
N ILE A 70 5.22 -18.26 -2.94
CA ILE A 70 4.60 -17.46 -1.87
C ILE A 70 5.66 -17.15 -0.80
N LEU A 71 6.35 -18.15 -0.26
CA LEU A 71 7.34 -17.96 0.79
C LEU A 71 8.55 -17.14 0.33
N PHE A 72 9.00 -17.31 -0.92
CA PHE A 72 10.09 -16.54 -1.50
C PHE A 72 9.74 -15.06 -1.65
N SER A 73 8.59 -14.77 -2.27
CA SER A 73 8.11 -13.39 -2.44
C SER A 73 7.91 -12.71 -1.09
N LEU A 74 7.30 -13.42 -0.13
CA LEU A 74 7.13 -13.01 1.25
C LEU A 74 8.48 -12.68 1.91
N GLY A 75 9.50 -13.53 1.73
CA GLY A 75 10.84 -13.32 2.27
C GLY A 75 11.50 -12.04 1.76
N ILE A 76 11.40 -11.77 0.46
CA ILE A 76 11.88 -10.52 -0.14
C ILE A 76 11.16 -9.32 0.48
N PHE A 77 9.82 -9.35 0.52
CA PHE A 77 9.04 -8.25 1.09
C PHE A 77 9.34 -8.03 2.57
N LEU A 78 9.54 -9.10 3.35
CA LEU A 78 9.92 -9.01 4.76
C LEU A 78 11.30 -8.40 4.93
N ILE A 79 12.32 -8.83 4.17
CA ILE A 79 13.67 -8.27 4.27
C ILE A 79 13.63 -6.77 3.96
N LEU A 80 12.95 -6.37 2.88
CA LEU A 80 12.81 -4.96 2.52
C LEU A 80 12.06 -4.15 3.58
N SER A 81 10.94 -4.68 4.07
CA SER A 81 10.18 -4.07 5.16
C SER A 81 11.03 -3.91 6.42
N ASN A 82 11.78 -4.94 6.81
CA ASN A 82 12.67 -4.95 7.97
C ASN A 82 13.82 -3.95 7.84
N ILE A 83 14.37 -3.75 6.64
CA ILE A 83 15.39 -2.71 6.41
C ILE A 83 14.80 -1.32 6.73
N ILE A 84 13.59 -1.04 6.23
CA ILE A 84 12.92 0.26 6.41
C ILE A 84 12.54 0.47 7.87
N THR A 85 11.93 -0.53 8.51
CA THR A 85 11.54 -0.43 9.92
C THR A 85 12.76 -0.31 10.82
N ALA A 86 13.85 -1.05 10.55
CA ALA A 86 15.10 -0.93 11.30
C ALA A 86 15.70 0.47 11.19
N LEU A 87 15.79 1.04 10.00
CA LEU A 87 16.29 2.41 9.82
C LEU A 87 15.43 3.43 10.57
N SER A 88 14.11 3.26 10.55
CA SER A 88 13.19 4.13 11.29
C SER A 88 13.31 4.00 12.81
N SER A 89 13.49 2.77 13.30
CA SER A 89 13.50 2.45 14.73
C SER A 89 14.83 2.82 15.38
N PHE A 90 15.95 2.41 14.77
CA PHE A 90 17.30 2.57 15.32
C PHE A 90 17.85 3.98 15.16
N TYR A 91 17.57 4.66 14.04
CA TYR A 91 18.28 5.91 13.71
C TYR A 91 17.39 7.15 13.63
N LEU A 92 16.07 6.98 13.42
CA LEU A 92 15.15 8.11 13.21
C LEU A 92 14.10 8.27 14.32
N SER A 93 14.03 7.34 15.29
CA SER A 93 13.02 7.44 16.34
C SER A 93 13.34 8.62 17.28
N LYS A 94 12.28 9.34 17.69
CA LYS A 94 12.38 10.56 18.51
C LYS A 94 12.97 10.30 19.90
N ASP A 95 12.95 9.05 20.33
CA ASP A 95 13.41 8.62 21.65
C ASP A 95 14.93 8.40 21.69
N ILE A 96 15.61 8.26 20.53
CA ILE A 96 17.05 7.98 20.47
C ILE A 96 17.91 9.06 21.14
N PRO A 97 17.71 10.37 20.88
CA PRO A 97 18.50 11.41 21.55
C PRO A 97 18.40 11.35 23.07
N PHE A 98 17.21 10.99 23.59
CA PHE A 98 16.98 10.83 25.02
C PHE A 98 17.65 9.56 25.57
N LEU A 99 17.47 8.42 24.90
CA LEU A 99 18.02 7.13 25.34
C LEU A 99 19.56 7.10 25.35
N ILE A 100 20.22 7.82 24.43
CA ILE A 100 21.68 7.91 24.37
C ILE A 100 22.26 8.76 25.50
N GLN A 101 21.50 9.74 26.01
CA GLN A 101 21.92 10.58 27.14
C GLN A 101 21.78 9.88 28.49
N MET A 102 21.01 8.79 28.56
CA MET A 102 20.84 8.00 29.76
C MET A 102 22.02 7.04 29.97
N PRO A 103 22.35 6.65 31.22
CA PRO A 103 23.40 5.68 31.54
C PRO A 103 22.97 4.24 31.21
N ILE A 104 22.55 4.00 29.96
CA ILE A 104 22.07 2.71 29.46
C ILE A 104 23.11 2.15 28.50
N ARG A 105 23.44 0.86 28.64
CA ARG A 105 24.36 0.17 27.72
C ARG A 105 23.76 0.16 26.30
N THR A 106 24.59 0.44 25.29
CA THR A 106 24.18 0.45 23.88
C THR A 106 23.50 -0.84 23.43
N GLN A 107 23.98 -2.00 23.93
CA GLN A 107 23.37 -3.31 23.68
C GLN A 107 21.92 -3.41 24.16
N ALA A 108 21.57 -2.80 25.29
CA ALA A 108 20.21 -2.82 25.80
C ALA A 108 19.28 -1.98 24.89
N ILE A 109 19.79 -0.87 24.36
CA ILE A 109 19.07 -0.05 23.36
C ILE A 109 18.89 -0.85 22.07
N LEU A 110 19.96 -1.51 21.58
CA LEU A 110 19.90 -2.31 20.37
C LEU A 110 18.87 -3.43 20.49
N ARG A 111 18.89 -4.21 21.57
CA ARG A 111 17.93 -5.30 21.83
C ARG A 111 16.49 -4.83 21.99
N ALA A 112 16.27 -3.69 22.66
CA ALA A 112 14.93 -3.11 22.73
C ALA A 112 14.43 -2.71 21.33
N LYS A 113 15.31 -2.13 20.50
CA LYS A 113 14.97 -1.72 19.13
C LYS A 113 14.85 -2.92 18.18
N THR A 114 15.56 -4.03 18.37
CA THR A 114 15.37 -5.26 17.57
C THR A 114 13.98 -5.87 17.83
N ILE A 115 13.56 -5.94 19.10
CA ILE A 115 12.20 -6.39 19.47
C ILE A 115 11.15 -5.47 18.82
N ASP A 116 11.36 -4.16 18.91
CA ASP A 116 10.48 -3.19 18.27
C ASP A 116 10.39 -3.40 16.75
N THR A 117 11.51 -3.68 16.08
CA THR A 117 11.48 -3.92 14.63
C THR A 117 10.74 -5.20 14.28
N ILE A 118 10.95 -6.29 15.02
CA ILE A 118 10.31 -7.59 14.76
C ILE A 118 8.80 -7.45 14.88
N ILE A 119 8.32 -6.83 15.96
CA ILE A 119 6.89 -6.63 16.21
C ILE A 119 6.27 -5.74 15.12
N ASN A 120 6.91 -4.61 14.80
CA ASN A 120 6.35 -3.63 13.87
C ASN A 120 6.41 -4.08 12.40
N SER A 121 7.32 -4.96 12.00
CA SER A 121 7.39 -5.47 10.63
C SER A 121 6.53 -6.72 10.43
N SER A 122 6.43 -7.58 11.45
CA SER A 122 5.86 -8.92 11.31
C SER A 122 4.36 -8.98 11.60
N TRP A 123 3.78 -8.01 12.31
CA TRP A 123 2.35 -8.04 12.70
C TRP A 123 1.42 -8.24 11.50
N MET A 124 1.71 -7.57 10.37
CA MET A 124 0.88 -7.65 9.17
C MET A 124 0.96 -9.07 8.58
N VAL A 125 2.17 -9.60 8.44
CA VAL A 125 2.42 -10.92 7.87
C VAL A 125 1.80 -12.03 8.73
N ILE A 126 1.91 -11.93 10.06
CA ILE A 126 1.27 -12.84 11.03
C ILE A 126 -0.26 -12.79 10.90
N SER A 127 -0.85 -11.64 10.55
CA SER A 127 -2.30 -11.53 10.39
C SER A 127 -2.82 -12.05 9.05
N PHE A 128 -2.10 -11.80 7.95
CA PHE A 128 -2.61 -12.02 6.59
C PHE A 128 -2.30 -13.39 5.99
N ILE A 129 -1.22 -14.05 6.40
CA ILE A 129 -0.76 -15.31 5.78
C ILE A 129 -1.40 -16.59 6.34
N PRO A 130 -1.80 -16.68 7.63
CA PRO A 130 -2.42 -17.88 8.16
C PRO A 130 -3.60 -18.45 7.35
N PRO A 131 -4.51 -17.64 6.75
CA PRO A 131 -5.55 -18.14 5.84
C PRO A 131 -5.02 -19.07 4.74
N ILE A 132 -3.89 -18.74 4.13
CA ILE A 132 -3.29 -19.53 3.05
C ILE A 132 -2.81 -20.87 3.61
N PHE A 133 -2.11 -20.86 4.74
CA PHE A 133 -1.62 -22.07 5.38
C PHE A 133 -2.74 -23.00 5.88
N ILE A 134 -3.83 -22.42 6.40
CA ILE A 134 -5.01 -23.17 6.80
C ILE A 134 -5.70 -23.77 5.57
N ALA A 135 -5.77 -23.03 4.45
CA ALA A 135 -6.31 -23.54 3.19
C ALA A 135 -5.49 -24.72 2.65
N TYR A 136 -4.16 -24.68 2.75
CA TYR A 136 -3.29 -25.84 2.44
C TYR A 136 -3.59 -27.03 3.37
N GLY A 137 -3.64 -26.79 4.68
CA GLY A 137 -3.87 -27.85 5.66
C GLY A 137 -5.22 -28.55 5.49
N ILE A 138 -6.29 -27.80 5.19
CA ILE A 138 -7.64 -28.36 4.99
C ILE A 138 -7.73 -29.09 3.64
N ASN A 139 -7.18 -28.52 2.56
CA ASN A 139 -7.22 -29.18 1.24
C ASN A 139 -6.49 -30.53 1.23
N TYR A 140 -5.33 -30.62 1.88
CA TYR A 140 -4.53 -31.85 1.94
C TYR A 140 -4.91 -32.79 3.10
N GLN A 141 -5.91 -32.44 3.91
CA GLN A 141 -6.29 -33.19 5.13
C GLN A 141 -5.08 -33.44 6.04
N ALA A 142 -4.34 -32.37 6.33
CA ALA A 142 -3.10 -32.42 7.08
C ALA A 142 -3.32 -32.78 8.56
N THR A 143 -2.36 -33.51 9.14
CA THR A 143 -2.35 -33.84 10.58
C THR A 143 -1.96 -32.63 11.44
N LEU A 144 -2.25 -32.69 12.75
CA LEU A 144 -1.89 -31.62 13.70
C LEU A 144 -0.39 -31.27 13.69
N MET A 145 0.47 -32.25 13.38
CA MET A 145 1.92 -32.07 13.28
C MET A 145 2.34 -31.04 12.23
N PHE A 146 1.60 -30.95 11.13
CA PHE A 146 1.81 -29.93 10.09
C PHE A 146 1.70 -28.52 10.68
N TYR A 147 0.64 -28.23 11.44
CA TYR A 147 0.42 -26.90 12.01
C TYR A 147 1.51 -26.52 13.03
N ILE A 148 1.98 -27.47 13.84
CA ILE A 148 3.05 -27.22 14.82
C ILE A 148 4.37 -26.90 14.11
N ILE A 149 4.80 -27.73 13.15
CA ILE A 149 6.05 -27.52 12.41
C ILE A 149 5.96 -26.22 11.61
N LEU A 150 4.81 -25.92 11.02
CA LEU A 150 4.57 -24.69 10.28
C LEU A 150 4.73 -23.45 11.19
N ILE A 151 4.13 -23.45 12.38
CA ILE A 151 4.27 -22.32 13.32
C ILE A 151 5.73 -22.11 13.71
N ILE A 152 6.45 -23.20 14.03
CA ILE A 152 7.86 -23.13 14.43
C ILE A 152 8.72 -22.57 13.29
N THR A 153 8.62 -23.15 12.09
CA THR A 153 9.43 -22.73 10.94
C THR A 153 9.07 -21.34 10.45
N PHE A 154 7.79 -20.96 10.49
CA PHE A 154 7.32 -19.63 10.13
C PHE A 154 7.83 -18.56 11.11
N ILE A 155 7.78 -18.81 12.43
CA ILE A 155 8.34 -17.89 13.42
C ILE A 155 9.86 -17.73 13.20
N SER A 156 10.59 -18.84 13.02
CA SER A 156 12.03 -18.79 12.71
C SER A 156 12.33 -17.98 11.44
N PHE A 157 11.49 -18.08 10.42
CA PHE A 157 11.62 -17.32 9.18
C PHE A 157 11.43 -15.81 9.36
N LEU A 158 10.50 -15.38 10.21
CA LEU A 158 10.30 -13.97 10.56
C LEU A 158 11.55 -13.40 11.23
N PHE A 159 12.09 -14.12 12.22
CA PHE A 159 13.31 -13.74 12.92
C PHE A 159 14.53 -13.67 11.99
N LEU A 160 14.68 -14.67 11.12
CA LEU A 160 15.74 -14.72 10.11
C LEU A 160 15.68 -13.50 9.20
N SER A 161 14.50 -13.21 8.64
CA SER A 161 14.29 -12.07 7.75
C SER A 161 14.55 -10.73 8.45
N CYS A 162 14.20 -10.63 9.74
CA CYS A 162 14.45 -9.43 10.53
C CYS A 162 15.94 -9.21 10.79
N GLY A 163 16.67 -10.26 11.19
CA GLY A 163 18.10 -10.16 11.45
C GLY A 163 18.88 -9.75 10.20
N ILE A 164 18.56 -10.32 9.03
CA ILE A 164 19.13 -9.91 7.75
C ILE A 164 18.84 -8.42 7.48
N GLY A 165 17.60 -7.99 7.66
CA GLY A 165 17.20 -6.60 7.43
C GLY A 165 17.93 -5.60 8.34
N ILE A 166 18.14 -5.94 9.61
CA ILE A 166 18.87 -5.10 10.59
C ILE A 166 20.35 -4.99 10.21
N ILE A 167 20.99 -6.10 9.81
CA ILE A 167 22.39 -6.09 9.36
C ILE A 167 22.56 -5.17 8.15
N ILE A 168 21.68 -5.33 7.15
CA ILE A 168 21.68 -4.47 5.97
C ILE A 168 21.45 -3.00 6.34
N ALA A 169 20.56 -2.71 7.29
CA ALA A 169 20.32 -1.35 7.79
C ALA A 169 21.56 -0.71 8.44
N HIS A 170 22.30 -1.47 9.27
CA HIS A 170 23.55 -1.00 9.88
C HIS A 170 24.66 -0.77 8.83
N LEU A 171 24.71 -1.59 7.77
CA LEU A 171 25.65 -1.41 6.67
C LEU A 171 25.28 -0.21 5.78
N LEU A 172 23.99 -0.06 5.43
CA LEU A 172 23.50 1.04 4.62
C LEU A 172 23.73 2.40 5.28
N THR A 173 23.57 2.49 6.60
CA THR A 173 23.82 3.73 7.37
C THR A 173 25.29 4.14 7.39
N ARG A 174 26.20 3.21 7.11
CA ARG A 174 27.63 3.53 6.96
C ARG A 174 27.92 4.25 5.64
N ILE A 175 27.22 3.86 4.56
CA ILE A 175 27.41 4.39 3.20
C ILE A 175 26.62 5.68 3.02
N PHE A 176 25.40 5.75 3.56
CA PHE A 176 24.47 6.84 3.35
C PHE A 176 24.12 7.56 4.66
N SER A 177 24.17 8.90 4.68
CA SER A 177 23.67 9.69 5.81
C SER A 177 22.16 9.50 6.00
N ALA A 178 21.64 9.31 7.23
CA ALA A 178 20.24 8.88 7.46
C ALA A 178 19.14 9.80 6.90
N LYS A 179 19.42 11.07 6.63
CA LYS A 179 18.48 11.95 5.91
C LYS A 179 18.41 11.62 4.42
N LYS A 180 19.54 11.27 3.79
CA LYS A 180 19.63 10.75 2.42
C LYS A 180 19.15 9.30 2.32
N ILE A 181 19.18 8.53 3.42
CA ILE A 181 18.71 7.13 3.44
C ILE A 181 17.26 7.00 3.01
N ARG A 182 16.36 7.92 3.38
CA ARG A 182 14.98 7.88 2.87
C ARG A 182 14.94 7.95 1.34
N LEU A 183 15.70 8.88 0.74
CA LEU A 183 15.80 9.01 -0.72
C LEU A 183 16.48 7.81 -1.37
N THR A 184 17.54 7.25 -0.76
CA THR A 184 18.26 6.11 -1.33
C THR A 184 17.49 4.81 -1.17
N LEU A 185 16.77 4.60 -0.06
CA LEU A 185 15.83 3.49 0.11
C LEU A 185 14.70 3.56 -0.92
N LEU A 186 14.21 4.76 -1.22
CA LEU A 186 13.15 4.94 -2.21
C LEU A 186 13.67 4.73 -3.62
N GLY A 187 14.86 5.22 -3.95
CA GLY A 187 15.53 4.92 -5.22
C GLY A 187 15.83 3.43 -5.36
N MET A 188 16.35 2.78 -4.32
CA MET A 188 16.70 1.36 -4.33
C MET A 188 15.45 0.48 -4.32
N GLY A 189 14.40 0.87 -3.60
CA GLY A 189 13.10 0.19 -3.62
C GLY A 189 12.41 0.32 -4.99
N LEU A 190 12.49 1.48 -5.62
CA LEU A 190 11.95 1.69 -6.97
C LEU A 190 12.78 0.90 -8.01
N LEU A 191 14.11 0.89 -7.89
CA LEU A 191 14.98 0.06 -8.73
C LEU A 191 14.68 -1.43 -8.55
N LEU A 192 14.61 -1.93 -7.32
CA LEU A 192 14.25 -3.32 -7.03
C LEU A 192 12.86 -3.66 -7.55
N PHE A 193 11.91 -2.74 -7.45
CA PHE A 193 10.57 -2.92 -7.97
C PHE A 193 10.56 -3.00 -9.51
N VAL A 194 11.30 -2.11 -10.18
CA VAL A 194 11.44 -2.12 -11.65
C VAL A 194 12.19 -3.36 -12.12
N THR A 195 13.26 -3.78 -11.45
CA THR A 195 13.99 -5.00 -11.80
C THR A 195 13.14 -6.24 -11.55
N PHE A 196 12.42 -6.31 -10.43
CA PHE A 196 11.50 -7.42 -10.16
C PHE A 196 10.36 -7.44 -11.17
N TYR A 197 9.79 -6.29 -11.51
CA TYR A 197 8.73 -6.16 -12.50
C TYR A 197 9.19 -6.58 -13.90
N THR A 198 10.35 -6.09 -14.34
CA THR A 198 10.93 -6.45 -15.65
C THR A 198 11.33 -7.91 -15.70
N TRP A 199 11.90 -8.45 -14.61
CA TRP A 199 12.20 -9.87 -14.48
C TRP A 199 10.93 -10.72 -14.52
N PHE A 200 9.94 -10.43 -13.68
CA PHE A 200 8.68 -11.14 -13.64
C PHE A 200 8.00 -11.11 -15.01
N ARG A 201 7.95 -9.94 -15.65
CA ARG A 201 7.39 -9.81 -17.00
C ARG A 201 8.18 -10.56 -18.07
N SER A 202 9.52 -10.55 -18.02
CA SER A 202 10.34 -11.32 -18.96
C SER A 202 10.03 -12.81 -18.91
N GLN A 203 9.57 -13.32 -17.76
CA GLN A 203 9.13 -14.70 -17.61
C GLN A 203 7.69 -14.94 -18.14
N TRP A 204 6.87 -13.88 -18.26
CA TRP A 204 5.45 -13.95 -18.61
C TRP A 204 5.12 -13.45 -20.03
N GLN A 205 6.13 -13.16 -20.86
CA GLN A 205 5.93 -12.79 -22.26
C GLN A 205 5.58 -14.05 -23.07
N ILE A 206 4.31 -14.45 -22.99
CA ILE A 206 3.79 -15.70 -23.55
C ILE A 206 2.93 -15.37 -24.77
N ASP A 207 3.30 -15.92 -25.93
CA ASP A 207 2.35 -16.22 -26.99
C ASP A 207 1.44 -17.35 -26.48
N LEU A 208 0.18 -17.03 -26.19
CA LEU A 208 -0.84 -17.94 -25.65
C LEU A 208 -1.18 -19.16 -26.53
N GLN A 209 -0.46 -19.36 -27.63
CA GLN A 209 -0.68 -20.43 -28.61
C GLN A 209 -0.03 -21.77 -28.21
N SER A 210 0.78 -21.86 -27.14
CA SER A 210 1.42 -23.12 -26.75
C SER A 210 1.42 -23.35 -25.22
N TYR A 211 0.45 -24.13 -24.75
CA TYR A 211 0.29 -24.58 -23.35
C TYR A 211 1.57 -25.27 -22.81
N ASP A 212 2.31 -25.96 -23.69
CA ASP A 212 3.56 -26.66 -23.34
C ASP A 212 4.70 -25.72 -22.95
N ARG A 213 4.80 -24.54 -23.57
CA ARG A 213 5.83 -23.53 -23.21
C ARG A 213 5.53 -22.90 -21.86
N PHE A 214 4.25 -22.74 -21.50
CA PHE A 214 3.84 -22.25 -20.19
C PHE A 214 4.27 -23.21 -19.07
N ILE A 215 4.04 -24.52 -19.27
CA ILE A 215 4.46 -25.56 -18.34
C ILE A 215 5.99 -25.58 -18.21
N GLN A 216 6.72 -25.55 -19.33
CA GLN A 216 8.20 -25.54 -19.32
C GLN A 216 8.81 -24.31 -18.64
N LEU A 217 8.27 -23.10 -18.88
CA LEU A 217 8.73 -21.87 -18.23
C LEU A 217 8.42 -21.88 -16.72
N PHE A 218 7.22 -22.34 -16.35
CA PHE A 218 6.86 -22.48 -14.94
C PHE A 218 7.81 -23.42 -14.22
N PHE A 219 8.21 -24.53 -14.84
CA PHE A 219 9.21 -25.44 -14.27
C PHE A 219 10.65 -24.88 -14.26
N ASN A 220 11.03 -24.07 -15.25
CA ASN A 220 12.37 -23.48 -15.34
C ASN A 220 12.65 -22.33 -14.38
N ILE A 221 11.63 -21.75 -13.75
CA ILE A 221 11.83 -20.75 -12.69
C ILE A 221 12.51 -21.43 -11.48
N ARG A 222 13.81 -21.18 -11.31
CA ARG A 222 14.63 -21.67 -10.19
C ARG A 222 14.48 -20.79 -8.95
N ILE A 223 13.31 -20.85 -8.32
CA ILE A 223 13.08 -20.25 -6.99
C ILE A 223 13.45 -21.26 -5.87
N ASP A 224 13.64 -22.53 -6.23
CA ASP A 224 13.97 -23.63 -5.33
C ASP A 224 15.48 -23.81 -5.15
N LEU A 225 16.20 -22.71 -4.87
CA LEU A 225 17.63 -22.79 -4.58
C LEU A 225 17.83 -23.34 -3.16
N PRO A 226 18.68 -24.36 -2.94
CA PRO A 226 18.90 -24.97 -1.63
C PRO A 226 19.42 -24.03 -0.55
N LEU A 227 19.94 -22.85 -0.93
CA LEU A 227 20.46 -21.84 -0.01
C LEU A 227 19.38 -20.87 0.50
N LEU A 228 18.19 -20.84 -0.12
CA LEU A 228 17.17 -19.86 0.22
C LEU A 228 16.35 -20.28 1.45
N PRO A 229 16.09 -19.37 2.41
CA PRO A 229 15.24 -19.67 3.56
C PRO A 229 13.81 -20.10 3.21
N SER A 230 13.27 -19.60 2.10
CA SER A 230 11.96 -20.02 1.59
C SER A 230 11.92 -21.49 1.19
N TYR A 231 13.02 -22.00 0.64
CA TYR A 231 13.15 -23.41 0.27
C TYR A 231 13.20 -24.30 1.53
N TRP A 232 13.93 -23.89 2.57
CA TRP A 232 14.03 -24.66 3.82
C TRP A 232 12.68 -24.89 4.49
N ILE A 233 11.82 -23.86 4.50
CA ILE A 233 10.46 -23.97 5.04
C ILE A 233 9.63 -24.90 4.17
N THR A 234 9.67 -24.70 2.84
CA THR A 234 8.87 -25.49 1.90
C THR A 234 9.20 -26.98 2.02
N GLU A 235 10.48 -27.36 2.06
CA GLU A 235 10.90 -28.76 2.24
C GLU A 235 10.60 -29.32 3.64
N SER A 236 10.52 -28.48 4.67
CA SER A 236 10.16 -28.93 6.02
C SER A 236 8.65 -29.12 6.21
N VAL A 237 7.83 -28.37 5.48
CA VAL A 237 6.38 -28.28 5.69
C VAL A 237 5.60 -29.05 4.63
N PHE A 238 6.04 -29.03 3.37
CA PHE A 238 5.28 -29.61 2.26
C PHE A 238 5.19 -31.15 2.30
N PRO A 239 6.24 -31.92 2.65
CA PRO A 239 6.13 -33.38 2.76
C PRO A 239 5.05 -33.83 3.76
N LEU A 240 4.83 -33.05 4.83
CA LEU A 240 3.78 -33.33 5.82
C LEU A 240 2.37 -33.20 5.24
N LEU A 241 2.16 -32.42 4.17
CA LEU A 241 0.88 -32.30 3.47
C LEU A 241 0.57 -33.57 2.66
N ILE A 242 1.59 -34.19 2.07
CA ILE A 242 1.46 -35.43 1.27
C ILE A 242 1.56 -36.69 2.17
N LYS A 243 1.76 -36.49 3.48
CA LYS A 243 2.01 -37.56 4.49
C LYS A 243 3.34 -38.28 4.29
N GLU A 244 4.29 -37.64 3.62
CA GLU A 244 5.69 -38.06 3.53
C GLU A 244 6.49 -37.51 4.72
N LYS A 245 7.64 -38.15 5.00
CA LYS A 245 8.53 -37.70 6.08
C LYS A 245 9.32 -36.47 5.61
N PRO A 246 9.28 -35.34 6.35
CA PRO A 246 10.05 -34.16 5.98
C PRO A 246 11.55 -34.38 6.20
N ASP A 247 12.35 -33.73 5.36
CA ASP A 247 13.80 -33.69 5.53
C ASP A 247 14.17 -32.85 6.76
N ILE A 248 14.53 -33.54 7.84
CA ILE A 248 14.86 -32.93 9.14
C ILE A 248 16.04 -31.94 9.03
N ARG A 249 16.92 -32.13 8.05
CA ARG A 249 18.10 -31.27 7.82
C ARG A 249 17.70 -29.80 7.61
N TYR A 250 16.69 -29.54 6.77
CA TYR A 250 16.26 -28.16 6.49
C TYR A 250 15.57 -27.53 7.70
N LEU A 251 14.84 -28.32 8.48
CA LEU A 251 14.25 -27.89 9.74
C LEU A 251 15.33 -27.51 10.78
N MET A 252 16.39 -28.32 10.92
CA MET A 252 17.52 -27.99 11.80
C MET A 252 18.30 -26.77 11.31
N LEU A 253 18.41 -26.62 9.99
CA LEU A 253 19.12 -25.52 9.35
C LEU A 253 18.42 -24.18 9.61
N ILE A 254 17.08 -24.12 9.44
CA ILE A 254 16.35 -22.88 9.75
C ILE A 254 16.41 -22.55 11.25
N LEU A 255 16.28 -23.55 12.13
CA LEU A 255 16.31 -23.39 13.59
C LEU A 255 17.67 -22.90 14.11
N SER A 256 18.77 -23.28 13.46
CA SER A 256 20.13 -22.87 13.87
C SER A 256 20.56 -21.53 13.27
N ILE A 257 20.11 -21.20 12.07
CA ILE A 257 20.52 -19.98 11.37
C ILE A 257 19.81 -18.72 11.90
N TRP A 258 18.51 -18.79 12.24
CA TRP A 258 17.80 -17.60 12.73
C TRP A 258 18.43 -17.00 14.01
N PRO A 259 18.83 -17.75 15.05
CA PRO A 259 19.45 -17.15 16.23
C PRO A 259 20.86 -16.64 15.91
N PHE A 260 21.60 -17.35 15.05
CA PHE A 260 22.93 -16.92 14.60
C PHE A 260 22.88 -15.54 13.92
N ILE A 261 21.92 -15.32 13.01
CA ILE A 261 21.77 -14.03 12.32
C ILE A 261 21.38 -12.91 13.29
N ILE A 262 20.54 -13.19 14.29
CA ILE A 262 20.21 -12.17 15.31
C ILE A 262 21.45 -11.82 16.15
N LEU A 263 22.23 -12.80 16.58
CA LEU A 263 23.48 -12.56 17.31
C LEU A 263 24.48 -11.78 16.45
N LEU A 264 24.60 -12.12 15.17
CA LEU A 264 25.41 -11.39 14.21
C LEU A 264 24.94 -9.94 14.08
N SER A 265 23.63 -9.69 14.06
CA SER A 265 23.06 -8.34 14.02
C SER A 265 23.38 -7.52 15.26
N ASP A 266 23.36 -8.12 16.47
CA ASP A 266 23.73 -7.45 17.73
C ASP A 266 25.24 -7.14 17.76
N ALA A 267 26.08 -8.06 17.27
CA ALA A 267 27.53 -7.86 17.18
C ALA A 267 27.91 -6.73 16.22
N ILE A 268 27.33 -6.73 15.01
CA ILE A 268 27.53 -5.66 14.02
C ILE A 268 26.97 -4.33 14.54
N GLY A 269 25.77 -4.36 15.13
CA GLY A 269 25.13 -3.20 15.74
C GLY A 269 26.00 -2.58 16.83
N LYS A 270 26.56 -3.39 17.75
CA LYS A 270 27.42 -2.90 18.84
C LYS A 270 28.60 -2.08 18.31
N ASN A 271 29.22 -2.53 17.23
CA ASN A 271 30.41 -1.89 16.66
C ASN A 271 30.08 -0.66 15.80
N LEU A 272 28.98 -0.69 15.04
CA LEU A 272 28.64 0.34 14.06
C LEU A 272 27.65 1.40 14.58
N TYR A 273 26.83 1.10 15.59
CA TYR A 273 25.68 1.93 15.95
C TYR A 273 26.07 3.34 16.40
N VAL A 274 27.04 3.45 17.33
CA VAL A 274 27.48 4.74 17.88
C VAL A 274 28.12 5.60 16.79
N SER A 275 29.06 5.02 16.03
CA SER A 275 29.75 5.72 14.94
C SER A 275 28.81 6.17 13.82
N ASN A 276 27.76 5.38 13.52
CA ASN A 276 26.74 5.77 12.55
C ASN A 276 25.87 6.93 13.08
N ILE A 277 25.50 6.93 14.37
CA ILE A 277 24.70 8.02 14.96
C ILE A 277 25.46 9.36 14.93
N GLU A 278 26.74 9.35 15.27
CA GLU A 278 27.59 10.55 15.23
C GLU A 278 27.64 11.18 13.83
N LYS A 279 27.73 10.35 12.78
CA LYS A 279 27.66 10.82 11.38
C LYS A 279 26.30 11.37 10.98
N ILE A 280 25.23 10.88 11.60
CA ILE A 280 23.85 11.21 11.25
C ILE A 280 23.42 12.53 11.89
N GLN A 281 23.91 12.85 13.09
CA GLN A 281 23.61 14.10 13.77
C GLN A 281 24.39 15.24 13.11
N PRO A 282 23.73 16.13 12.33
CA PRO A 282 24.46 17.22 11.70
C PRO A 282 24.81 18.24 12.78
N SER A 283 26.09 18.57 12.93
CA SER A 283 26.49 19.85 13.52
C SER A 283 25.94 20.96 12.61
N ARG A 284 24.87 21.63 13.07
CA ARG A 284 24.17 22.66 12.30
C ARG A 284 25.08 23.89 12.15
N HIS A 285 25.91 23.93 11.11
CA HIS A 285 26.51 25.18 10.64
C HIS A 285 25.54 25.89 9.72
N TRP A 286 24.74 26.80 10.28
CA TRP A 286 23.85 27.66 9.51
C TRP A 286 24.66 28.78 8.86
N LYS A 287 25.03 28.62 7.58
CA LYS A 287 25.34 29.77 6.73
C LYS A 287 24.03 30.28 6.13
N ILE A 288 23.48 31.35 6.70
CA ILE A 288 22.31 32.05 6.16
C ILE A 288 22.73 32.70 4.84
N LYS A 289 22.47 32.03 3.71
CA LYS A 289 22.56 32.68 2.39
C LYS A 289 21.33 33.56 2.19
N THR A 290 21.48 34.87 2.34
CA THR A 290 20.47 35.89 2.07
C THR A 290 20.30 36.08 0.57
N ASN A 291 19.48 35.23 -0.06
CA ASN A 291 19.17 35.41 -1.48
C ASN A 291 18.08 36.49 -1.63
N LYS A 292 18.46 37.68 -2.14
CA LYS A 292 17.64 38.91 -2.12
C LYS A 292 16.51 38.98 -3.15
N ASN A 293 16.49 38.14 -4.19
CA ASN A 293 15.41 38.18 -5.19
C ASN A 293 14.57 36.90 -5.13
N ARG A 294 13.44 36.93 -4.41
CA ARG A 294 12.43 35.88 -4.49
C ARG A 294 11.15 36.47 -5.03
N PHE A 295 10.73 35.95 -6.19
CA PHE A 295 9.40 36.14 -6.75
C PHE A 295 8.34 35.64 -5.75
N TYR A 296 7.42 36.53 -5.37
CA TYR A 296 6.25 36.21 -4.55
C TYR A 296 5.01 36.42 -5.42
N PRO A 297 4.22 35.36 -5.68
CA PRO A 297 2.96 35.52 -6.39
C PRO A 297 1.97 36.33 -5.54
N GLY A 298 1.05 37.03 -6.20
CA GLY A 298 0.08 37.94 -5.57
C GLY A 298 -0.83 37.27 -4.52
N TYR A 299 -1.57 38.10 -3.78
CA TYR A 299 -2.35 37.75 -2.56
C TYR A 299 -3.33 36.57 -2.68
N GLY A 300 -3.76 36.21 -3.90
CA GLY A 300 -4.64 35.06 -4.15
C GLY A 300 -3.92 33.71 -4.13
N PHE A 301 -2.69 33.65 -4.63
CA PHE A 301 -1.93 32.41 -4.86
C PHE A 301 -0.87 32.12 -3.79
N THR A 302 -0.77 32.96 -2.76
CA THR A 302 0.25 32.84 -1.71
C THR A 302 0.20 31.51 -0.95
N ILE A 303 -1.00 31.01 -0.63
CA ILE A 303 -1.19 29.74 0.07
C ILE A 303 -0.82 28.56 -0.85
N ILE A 304 -1.26 28.58 -2.11
CA ILE A 304 -0.89 27.56 -3.11
C ILE A 304 0.63 27.53 -3.30
N TRP A 305 1.26 28.70 -3.42
CA TRP A 305 2.71 28.81 -3.61
C TRP A 305 3.50 28.32 -2.39
N LYS A 306 2.99 28.56 -1.18
CA LYS A 306 3.52 27.99 0.05
C LYS A 306 3.49 26.46 -0.05
N ASP A 307 2.33 25.87 -0.37
CA ASP A 307 2.17 24.42 -0.44
C ASP A 307 3.07 23.79 -1.53
N VAL A 308 3.18 24.41 -2.71
CA VAL A 308 4.14 24.00 -3.77
C VAL A 308 5.58 24.04 -3.26
N LYS A 309 6.00 25.13 -2.60
CA LYS A 309 7.36 25.22 -2.05
C LYS A 309 7.63 24.19 -0.96
N ILE A 310 6.65 23.89 -0.12
CA ILE A 310 6.77 22.86 0.92
C ILE A 310 6.88 21.49 0.25
N PHE A 311 6.04 21.21 -0.74
CA PHE A 311 6.08 19.96 -1.52
C PHE A 311 7.43 19.75 -2.20
N LEU A 312 7.94 20.76 -2.91
CA LEU A 312 9.24 20.69 -3.56
C LEU A 312 10.40 20.47 -2.56
N ARG A 313 10.25 20.93 -1.31
CA ARG A 313 11.26 20.80 -0.25
C ARG A 313 11.14 19.50 0.55
N ASP A 314 9.96 18.89 0.62
CA ASP A 314 9.72 17.68 1.40
C ASP A 314 10.04 16.43 0.57
N THR A 315 11.23 15.89 0.81
CA THR A 315 11.72 14.66 0.17
C THR A 315 10.81 13.45 0.41
N GLY A 316 9.98 13.45 1.47
CA GLY A 316 9.04 12.37 1.76
C GLY A 316 7.80 12.34 0.86
N GLN A 317 7.39 13.49 0.31
CA GLN A 317 6.24 13.57 -0.59
C GLN A 317 6.62 13.17 -2.01
N TRP A 318 7.79 13.63 -2.48
CA TRP A 318 8.39 13.21 -3.75
C TRP A 318 8.48 11.71 -3.93
N SER A 319 8.90 11.05 -2.86
CA SER A 319 9.12 9.63 -2.89
C SER A 319 7.83 8.82 -2.96
N GLN A 320 6.75 9.31 -2.33
CA GLN A 320 5.42 8.69 -2.45
C GLN A 320 4.84 8.89 -3.85
N LEU A 321 5.03 10.07 -4.44
CA LEU A 321 4.60 10.35 -5.81
C LEU A 321 5.31 9.43 -6.80
N LEU A 322 6.64 9.25 -6.68
CA LEU A 322 7.40 8.34 -7.53
C LEU A 322 6.89 6.89 -7.49
N ILE A 323 6.56 6.37 -6.30
CA ILE A 323 5.98 5.04 -6.16
C ILE A 323 4.62 4.95 -6.89
N ILE A 324 3.76 5.96 -6.72
CA ILE A 324 2.45 6.01 -7.39
C ILE A 324 2.63 6.00 -8.91
N VAL A 325 3.54 6.84 -9.44
CA VAL A 325 3.84 6.89 -10.88
C VAL A 325 4.37 5.54 -11.38
N ALA A 326 5.26 4.88 -10.63
CA ALA A 326 5.75 3.55 -11.00
C ALA A 326 4.62 2.50 -11.05
N LEU A 327 3.71 2.51 -10.07
CA LEU A 327 2.52 1.64 -10.08
C LEU A 327 1.60 1.92 -11.26
N MET A 328 1.46 3.19 -11.65
CA MET A 328 0.66 3.57 -12.81
C MET A 328 1.26 3.07 -14.13
N PHE A 329 2.58 3.10 -14.29
CA PHE A 329 3.23 2.53 -15.47
C PHE A 329 2.94 1.03 -15.60
N ILE A 330 2.97 0.29 -14.49
CA ILE A 330 2.61 -1.12 -14.46
C ILE A 330 1.16 -1.32 -14.85
N TYR A 331 0.26 -0.52 -14.29
CA TYR A 331 -1.16 -0.54 -14.64
C TYR A 331 -1.40 -0.32 -16.14
N LEU A 332 -0.79 0.71 -16.74
CA LEU A 332 -0.90 0.99 -18.18
C LEU A 332 -0.35 -0.16 -19.02
N TYR A 333 0.77 -0.73 -18.58
CA TYR A 333 1.39 -1.84 -19.28
C TYR A 333 0.53 -3.11 -19.24
N ASN A 334 -0.11 -3.42 -18.11
CA ASN A 334 -0.98 -4.60 -17.97
C ASN A 334 -2.10 -4.62 -19.01
N PHE A 335 -2.66 -3.46 -19.37
CA PHE A 335 -3.69 -3.38 -20.41
C PHE A 335 -3.15 -3.56 -21.83
N LYS A 336 -1.89 -3.19 -22.09
CA LYS A 336 -1.24 -3.46 -23.38
C LYS A 336 -1.05 -4.96 -23.64
N THR A 337 -0.83 -5.74 -22.58
CA THR A 337 -0.57 -7.18 -22.69
C THR A 337 -1.80 -8.06 -22.81
N LEU A 338 -2.99 -7.54 -22.50
CA LEU A 338 -4.21 -8.33 -22.60
C LEU A 338 -4.58 -8.50 -24.09
N PRO A 339 -4.73 -9.73 -24.60
CA PRO A 339 -5.14 -9.99 -25.98
C PRO A 339 -6.67 -9.76 -26.13
N ILE A 340 -7.10 -8.52 -25.91
CA ILE A 340 -8.52 -8.13 -25.90
C ILE A 340 -9.15 -8.42 -27.27
N THR A 341 -8.40 -8.26 -28.35
CA THR A 341 -8.86 -8.56 -29.72
C THR A 341 -9.17 -10.04 -29.93
N SER A 342 -8.33 -10.95 -29.41
CA SER A 342 -8.55 -12.40 -29.52
C SER A 342 -9.73 -12.86 -28.68
N ILE A 343 -9.92 -12.26 -27.50
CA ILE A 343 -11.04 -12.59 -26.60
C ILE A 343 -12.35 -11.99 -27.13
N ALA A 344 -12.31 -10.84 -27.80
CA ALA A 344 -13.48 -10.17 -28.36
C ALA A 344 -14.19 -10.98 -29.45
N VAL A 345 -13.47 -11.89 -30.13
CA VAL A 345 -14.07 -12.84 -31.08
C VAL A 345 -15.05 -13.80 -30.39
N ILE A 346 -14.77 -14.16 -29.13
CA ILE A 346 -15.59 -15.09 -28.33
C ILE A 346 -16.66 -14.32 -27.54
N PHE A 347 -16.32 -13.14 -27.01
CA PHE A 347 -17.20 -12.32 -26.20
C PHE A 347 -17.31 -10.88 -26.74
N PRO A 348 -18.38 -10.53 -27.48
CA PRO A 348 -18.52 -9.24 -28.19
C PRO A 348 -18.68 -8.02 -27.26
N PHE A 349 -18.76 -8.21 -25.95
CA PHE A 349 -18.85 -7.13 -24.94
C PHE A 349 -17.58 -6.97 -24.08
N ILE A 350 -16.55 -7.78 -24.33
CA ILE A 350 -15.37 -7.81 -23.46
C ILE A 350 -14.64 -6.47 -23.46
N LYS A 351 -14.60 -5.78 -24.59
CA LYS A 351 -13.86 -4.52 -24.77
C LYS A 351 -14.48 -3.40 -23.92
N GLU A 352 -15.80 -3.30 -23.92
CA GLU A 352 -16.54 -2.29 -23.16
C GLU A 352 -16.51 -2.59 -21.67
N LEU A 353 -16.63 -3.88 -21.30
CA LEU A 353 -16.44 -4.32 -19.93
C LEU A 353 -15.03 -4.00 -19.43
N MET A 354 -14.01 -4.15 -20.27
CA MET A 354 -12.62 -3.77 -19.93
C MET A 354 -12.46 -2.26 -19.75
N VAL A 355 -13.18 -1.43 -20.51
CA VAL A 355 -13.18 0.04 -20.32
C VAL A 355 -13.85 0.42 -18.99
N LEU A 356 -14.95 -0.24 -18.62
CA LEU A 356 -15.59 -0.05 -17.30
C LEU A 356 -14.67 -0.49 -16.16
N ILE A 357 -13.99 -1.63 -16.30
CA ILE A 357 -12.99 -2.09 -15.33
C ILE A 357 -11.80 -1.13 -15.26
N ASN A 358 -11.34 -0.59 -16.39
CA ASN A 358 -10.28 0.40 -16.47
C ASN A 358 -10.65 1.65 -15.67
N MET A 359 -11.87 2.17 -15.85
CA MET A 359 -12.38 3.29 -15.04
C MET A 359 -12.49 2.94 -13.56
N LEU A 360 -12.91 1.72 -13.21
CA LEU A 360 -12.98 1.26 -11.82
C LEU A 360 -11.61 1.28 -11.18
N MET A 361 -10.62 0.68 -11.84
CA MET A 361 -9.25 0.67 -11.35
C MET A 361 -8.65 2.07 -11.28
N ALA A 362 -8.91 2.93 -12.26
CA ALA A 362 -8.49 4.33 -12.23
C ALA A 362 -9.11 5.07 -11.03
N GLY A 363 -10.40 4.88 -10.75
CA GLY A 363 -11.07 5.42 -9.57
C GLY A 363 -10.50 4.89 -8.25
N LEU A 364 -10.10 3.62 -8.19
CA LEU A 364 -9.39 3.07 -7.02
C LEU A 364 -8.03 3.76 -6.81
N ILE A 365 -7.26 3.96 -7.88
CA ILE A 365 -5.98 4.71 -7.84
C ILE A 365 -6.24 6.14 -7.36
N LEU A 366 -7.25 6.83 -7.91
CA LEU A 366 -7.65 8.17 -7.50
C LEU A 366 -7.92 8.26 -6.00
N SER A 367 -8.69 7.32 -5.43
CA SER A 367 -8.94 7.31 -3.98
C SER A 367 -7.63 7.20 -3.16
N ALA A 368 -6.69 6.34 -3.58
CA ALA A 368 -5.46 6.09 -2.85
C ALA A 368 -4.52 7.30 -2.91
N VAL A 369 -4.47 7.97 -4.06
CA VAL A 369 -3.74 9.22 -4.26
C VAL A 369 -4.39 10.36 -3.45
N ALA A 370 -5.71 10.45 -3.48
CA ALA A 370 -6.47 11.46 -2.74
C ALA A 370 -6.34 11.31 -1.22
N ALA A 371 -6.29 10.08 -0.70
CA ALA A 371 -6.05 9.82 0.72
C ALA A 371 -4.69 10.37 1.17
N ARG A 372 -3.67 10.25 0.31
CA ARG A 372 -2.29 10.65 0.63
C ARG A 372 -2.04 12.12 0.49
N PHE A 373 -2.58 12.78 -0.54
CA PHE A 373 -2.27 14.18 -0.83
C PHE A 373 -3.39 15.15 -0.46
N LEU A 374 -4.66 14.79 -0.72
CA LEU A 374 -5.78 15.70 -0.51
C LEU A 374 -6.35 15.61 0.91
N TYR A 375 -6.63 14.40 1.40
CA TYR A 375 -7.11 14.19 2.77
C TYR A 375 -6.08 14.63 3.81
N SER A 376 -4.80 14.32 3.60
CA SER A 376 -3.74 14.69 4.54
C SER A 376 -3.37 16.18 4.51
N SER A 377 -3.76 16.91 3.46
CA SER A 377 -3.29 18.29 3.18
C SER A 377 -3.52 19.28 4.33
N ILE A 378 -4.61 19.13 5.08
CA ILE A 378 -4.96 20.00 6.21
C ILE A 378 -4.18 19.57 7.46
N SER A 379 -4.08 18.26 7.69
CA SER A 379 -3.32 17.71 8.81
C SER A 379 -1.82 18.01 8.69
N LEU A 380 -1.30 18.13 7.47
CA LEU A 380 0.09 18.51 7.16
C LEU A 380 0.48 19.92 7.63
N GLU A 381 -0.48 20.79 7.93
CA GLU A 381 -0.19 22.08 8.59
C GLU A 381 0.35 21.89 10.02
N GLY A 382 0.04 20.74 10.62
CA GLY A 382 0.56 20.32 11.91
C GLY A 382 0.27 21.33 13.03
N MET A 383 1.23 21.48 13.93
CA MET A 383 1.11 22.39 15.08
C MET A 383 1.13 23.87 14.68
N ALA A 384 1.54 24.23 13.45
CA ALA A 384 1.53 25.62 13.00
C ALA A 384 0.14 26.10 12.53
N PHE A 385 -0.87 25.24 12.58
CA PHE A 385 -2.22 25.57 12.12
C PHE A 385 -2.85 26.76 12.86
N TRP A 386 -2.47 27.00 14.12
CA TRP A 386 -2.96 28.17 14.87
C TRP A 386 -2.58 29.50 14.20
N VAL A 387 -1.43 29.57 13.53
CA VAL A 387 -0.98 30.78 12.80
C VAL A 387 -1.90 31.07 11.60
N LEU A 388 -2.39 30.02 10.94
CA LEU A 388 -3.35 30.17 9.85
C LEU A 388 -4.74 30.56 10.35
N LYS A 389 -5.12 30.14 11.57
CA LYS A 389 -6.36 30.56 12.21
C LYS A 389 -6.34 32.02 12.66
N THR A 390 -5.19 32.54 13.11
CA THR A 390 -5.05 33.95 13.53
C THR A 390 -4.78 34.91 12.38
N ALA A 391 -4.38 34.40 11.23
CA ALA A 391 -4.20 35.21 10.02
C ALA A 391 -5.56 35.72 9.50
N PRO A 392 -5.59 36.89 8.80
CA PRO A 392 -6.79 37.44 8.17
C PRO A 392 -7.20 36.66 6.91
N ILE A 393 -7.39 35.34 7.04
CA ILE A 393 -7.72 34.40 5.97
C ILE A 393 -8.95 33.60 6.39
N THR A 394 -10.00 33.61 5.57
CA THR A 394 -11.19 32.80 5.83
C THR A 394 -10.91 31.31 5.62
N MET A 395 -11.48 30.45 6.46
CA MET A 395 -11.34 28.98 6.32
C MET A 395 -11.86 28.48 4.97
N LYS A 396 -12.88 29.15 4.41
CA LYS A 396 -13.34 28.92 3.03
C LYS A 396 -12.21 29.08 2.01
N LYS A 397 -11.46 30.19 2.07
CA LYS A 397 -10.36 30.47 1.14
C LYS A 397 -9.23 29.47 1.29
N LEU A 398 -8.93 29.05 2.52
CA LEU A 398 -7.94 28.02 2.81
C LEU A 398 -8.31 26.66 2.17
N LEU A 399 -9.56 26.20 2.37
CA LEU A 399 -10.02 24.92 1.81
C LEU A 399 -10.03 24.93 0.28
N TRP A 400 -10.51 26.01 -0.34
CA TRP A 400 -10.49 26.15 -1.80
C TRP A 400 -9.05 26.21 -2.37
N SER A 401 -8.14 26.89 -1.68
CA SER A 401 -6.72 26.90 -2.05
C SER A 401 -6.13 25.49 -2.03
N LYS A 402 -6.41 24.70 -0.99
CA LYS A 402 -5.95 23.31 -0.90
C LYS A 402 -6.62 22.43 -1.96
N PHE A 403 -7.87 22.71 -2.31
CA PHE A 403 -8.61 22.01 -3.36
C PHE A 403 -7.97 22.19 -4.73
N PHE A 404 -7.70 23.42 -5.15
CA PHE A 404 -7.04 23.64 -6.43
C PHE A 404 -5.60 23.11 -6.46
N TYR A 405 -4.87 23.24 -5.35
CA TYR A 405 -3.53 22.67 -5.21
C TYR A 405 -3.52 21.15 -5.42
N GLY A 406 -4.47 20.43 -4.82
CA GLY A 406 -4.56 18.98 -4.93
C GLY A 406 -5.21 18.48 -6.23
N LEU A 407 -6.24 19.16 -6.72
CA LEU A 407 -7.03 18.71 -7.86
C LEU A 407 -6.23 18.75 -9.16
N ILE A 408 -5.47 19.82 -9.41
CA ILE A 408 -4.78 20.00 -10.71
C ILE A 408 -3.80 18.85 -10.99
N PRO A 409 -2.84 18.51 -10.10
CA PRO A 409 -1.90 17.43 -10.37
C PRO A 409 -2.59 16.07 -10.49
N VAL A 410 -3.57 15.78 -9.62
CA VAL A 410 -4.26 14.49 -9.61
C VAL A 410 -5.10 14.30 -10.87
N MET A 411 -5.82 15.33 -11.31
CA MET A 411 -6.60 15.29 -12.53
C MET A 411 -5.73 15.06 -13.77
N VAL A 412 -4.58 15.74 -13.89
CA VAL A 412 -3.64 15.53 -15.01
C VAL A 412 -3.13 14.08 -15.02
N ILE A 413 -2.72 13.57 -13.86
CA ILE A 413 -2.21 12.20 -13.69
C ILE A 413 -3.28 11.17 -14.10
N LEU A 414 -4.53 11.31 -13.64
CA LEU A 414 -5.59 10.35 -13.98
C LEU A 414 -6.10 10.45 -15.40
N LEU A 415 -6.24 11.67 -15.94
CA LEU A 415 -6.65 11.84 -17.33
C LEU A 415 -5.64 11.25 -18.29
N THR A 416 -4.34 11.46 -18.04
CA THR A 416 -3.29 10.85 -18.86
C THR A 416 -3.33 9.32 -18.79
N ILE A 417 -3.57 8.74 -17.61
CA ILE A 417 -3.73 7.29 -17.46
C ILE A 417 -4.89 6.79 -18.31
N VAL A 418 -6.10 7.34 -18.10
CA VAL A 418 -7.33 6.84 -18.74
C VAL A 418 -7.27 7.03 -20.26
N LEU A 419 -6.71 8.14 -20.72
CA LEU A 419 -6.51 8.40 -22.14
C LEU A 419 -5.54 7.40 -22.76
N ILE A 420 -4.37 7.17 -22.14
CA ILE A 420 -3.38 6.22 -22.66
C ILE A 420 -3.93 4.79 -22.62
N SER A 421 -4.59 4.37 -21.53
CA SER A 421 -5.13 3.01 -21.44
C SER A 421 -6.25 2.75 -22.46
N ASN A 422 -7.16 3.71 -22.67
CA ASN A 422 -8.21 3.57 -23.69
C ASN A 422 -7.64 3.54 -25.12
N ILE A 423 -6.58 4.29 -25.40
CA ILE A 423 -5.88 4.22 -26.70
C ILE A 423 -5.22 2.85 -26.87
N LEU A 424 -4.54 2.33 -25.83
CA LEU A 424 -3.92 1.00 -25.87
C LEU A 424 -4.95 -0.13 -26.08
N MET A 425 -6.20 0.07 -25.66
CA MET A 425 -7.32 -0.87 -25.86
C MET A 425 -8.03 -0.72 -27.22
N ASN A 426 -7.63 0.26 -28.05
CA ASN A 426 -8.32 0.63 -29.29
C ASN A 426 -9.83 0.92 -29.10
N THR A 427 -10.23 1.55 -28.00
CA THR A 427 -11.63 1.81 -27.63
C THR A 427 -12.37 2.73 -28.61
N ASP A 428 -13.68 2.52 -28.77
CA ASP A 428 -14.54 3.35 -29.60
C ASP A 428 -14.59 4.81 -29.10
N GLN A 429 -14.66 5.78 -30.01
CA GLN A 429 -14.54 7.21 -29.68
C GLN A 429 -15.59 7.70 -28.66
N ASN A 430 -16.83 7.20 -28.75
CA ASN A 430 -17.90 7.59 -27.83
C ASN A 430 -17.62 7.14 -26.39
N LEU A 431 -17.12 5.91 -26.22
CA LEU A 431 -16.74 5.36 -24.92
C LEU A 431 -15.53 6.09 -24.33
N LEU A 432 -14.58 6.48 -25.19
CA LEU A 432 -13.44 7.29 -24.77
C LEU A 432 -13.90 8.64 -24.19
N ILE A 433 -14.80 9.36 -24.88
CA ILE A 433 -15.31 10.66 -24.39
C ILE A 433 -16.04 10.50 -23.06
N ILE A 434 -16.93 9.51 -22.95
CA ILE A 434 -17.68 9.25 -21.72
C ILE A 434 -16.70 8.97 -20.56
N SER A 435 -15.71 8.10 -20.79
CA SER A 435 -14.73 7.75 -19.76
C SER A 435 -13.87 8.93 -19.28
N ILE A 436 -13.55 9.87 -20.18
CA ILE A 436 -12.84 11.10 -19.82
C ILE A 436 -13.73 11.99 -18.95
N ILE A 437 -14.99 12.19 -19.36
CA ILE A 437 -15.95 13.02 -18.62
C ILE A 437 -16.20 12.44 -17.23
N THR A 438 -16.45 11.13 -17.11
CA THR A 438 -16.69 10.48 -15.81
C THR A 438 -15.45 10.54 -14.93
N THR A 439 -14.24 10.39 -15.50
CA THR A 439 -12.98 10.56 -14.76
C THR A 439 -12.81 11.99 -14.23
N ILE A 440 -13.18 13.02 -14.98
CA ILE A 440 -13.13 14.42 -14.52
C ILE A 440 -14.10 14.63 -13.35
N ILE A 441 -15.33 14.13 -13.49
CA ILE A 441 -16.35 14.24 -12.44
C ILE A 441 -15.88 13.55 -11.16
N LEU A 442 -15.33 12.33 -11.27
CA LEU A 442 -14.75 11.60 -10.15
C LEU A 442 -13.56 12.33 -9.51
N CYS A 443 -12.68 12.92 -10.32
CA CYS A 443 -11.55 13.72 -9.81
C CYS A 443 -12.04 14.89 -8.96
N ILE A 444 -13.06 15.61 -9.41
CA ILE A 444 -13.65 16.74 -8.67
C ILE A 444 -14.30 16.24 -7.37
N SER A 445 -15.12 15.20 -7.46
CA SER A 445 -15.92 14.71 -6.34
C SER A 445 -15.06 14.11 -5.22
N ILE A 446 -14.13 13.21 -5.56
CA ILE A 446 -13.24 12.56 -4.60
C ILE A 446 -12.25 13.57 -4.01
N SER A 447 -11.82 14.56 -4.79
CA SER A 447 -10.94 15.62 -4.27
C SER A 447 -11.64 16.49 -3.23
N GLY A 448 -12.90 16.85 -3.46
CA GLY A 448 -13.73 17.58 -2.50
C GLY A 448 -14.02 16.75 -1.25
N LEU A 449 -14.36 15.48 -1.43
CA LEU A 449 -14.56 14.52 -0.34
C LEU A 449 -13.28 14.41 0.51
N GLY A 450 -12.11 14.32 -0.12
CA GLY A 450 -10.81 14.21 0.56
C GLY A 450 -10.52 15.41 1.44
N ILE A 451 -10.62 16.61 0.90
CA ILE A 451 -10.34 17.84 1.66
C ILE A 451 -11.40 18.10 2.72
N GLY A 452 -12.68 17.87 2.39
CA GLY A 452 -13.78 18.02 3.34
C GLY A 452 -13.66 17.08 4.54
N MET A 453 -13.39 15.80 4.30
CA MET A 453 -13.15 14.83 5.37
C MET A 453 -11.84 15.06 6.12
N GLY A 454 -10.79 15.50 5.42
CA GLY A 454 -9.52 15.89 6.04
C GLY A 454 -9.66 17.11 6.97
N ALA A 455 -10.63 17.99 6.69
CA ALA A 455 -11.01 19.11 7.55
C ALA A 455 -11.89 18.69 8.73
N LEU A 456 -12.72 17.66 8.56
CA LEU A 456 -13.60 17.12 9.61
C LEU A 456 -12.84 16.32 10.67
N LEU A 457 -11.79 15.60 10.27
CA LEU A 457 -11.03 14.72 11.16
C LEU A 457 -9.52 15.02 11.09
N PRO A 458 -9.09 16.26 11.41
CA PRO A 458 -7.69 16.64 11.27
C PRO A 458 -6.83 15.99 12.35
N LYS A 459 -5.65 15.52 11.96
CA LYS A 459 -4.63 14.95 12.86
C LYS A 459 -3.35 15.76 12.80
N PHE A 460 -3.30 16.86 13.55
CA PHE A 460 -2.16 17.79 13.57
C PHE A 460 -0.91 17.25 14.28
N LYS A 461 -1.06 16.28 15.19
CA LYS A 461 0.07 15.59 15.83
C LYS A 461 0.31 14.26 15.12
N TYR A 462 1.35 14.21 14.30
CA TYR A 462 1.78 13.02 13.58
C TYR A 462 3.30 12.84 13.64
N ASP A 463 3.75 11.58 13.68
CA ASP A 463 5.16 11.24 13.62
C ASP A 463 5.67 11.12 12.18
N ASN A 464 4.82 10.55 11.31
CA ASN A 464 5.10 10.33 9.89
C ASN A 464 3.91 10.77 9.04
N VAL A 465 4.15 11.38 7.88
CA VAL A 465 3.09 11.82 6.96
C VAL A 465 2.15 10.67 6.57
N ALA A 466 2.69 9.47 6.37
CA ALA A 466 1.92 8.28 6.02
C ALA A 466 0.94 7.82 7.13
N SER A 467 1.16 8.19 8.39
CA SER A 467 0.25 7.80 9.48
C SER A 467 -1.00 8.67 9.55
N ILE A 468 -1.05 9.75 8.78
CA ILE A 468 -2.24 10.59 8.60
C ILE A 468 -3.25 9.86 7.73
N SER A 469 -2.83 9.32 6.57
CA SER A 469 -3.72 8.57 5.68
C SER A 469 -4.16 7.23 6.26
N MET A 470 -3.35 6.63 7.14
CA MET A 470 -3.71 5.41 7.90
C MET A 470 -4.48 5.70 9.20
N SER A 471 -4.90 6.94 9.43
CA SER A 471 -5.77 7.27 10.56
C SER A 471 -7.19 6.77 10.33
N LEU A 472 -7.99 6.71 11.40
CA LEU A 472 -9.40 6.31 11.32
C LEU A 472 -10.19 7.13 10.30
N GLY A 473 -9.96 8.45 10.24
CA GLY A 473 -10.61 9.31 9.24
C GLY A 473 -10.13 9.05 7.81
N GLY A 474 -8.86 8.67 7.63
CA GLY A 474 -8.31 8.31 6.31
C GLY A 474 -8.88 7.00 5.78
N LEU A 475 -9.11 6.01 6.66
CA LEU A 475 -9.80 4.76 6.30
C LEU A 475 -11.26 5.01 5.92
N LEU A 476 -11.99 5.83 6.69
CA LEU A 476 -13.38 6.20 6.35
C LEU A 476 -13.44 6.92 5.01
N PHE A 477 -12.51 7.86 4.76
CA PHE A 477 -12.36 8.51 3.46
C PHE A 477 -12.18 7.49 2.32
N MET A 478 -11.28 6.50 2.50
CA MET A 478 -11.05 5.46 1.49
C MET A 478 -12.31 4.63 1.21
N ILE A 479 -13.05 4.24 2.26
CA ILE A 479 -14.29 3.46 2.10
C ILE A 479 -15.34 4.28 1.33
N PHE A 480 -15.57 5.54 1.72
CA PHE A 480 -16.56 6.38 1.02
C PHE A 480 -16.15 6.68 -0.42
N SER A 481 -14.88 6.99 -0.67
CA SER A 481 -14.40 7.21 -2.03
C SER A 481 -14.51 5.96 -2.90
N PHE A 482 -14.18 4.78 -2.39
CA PHE A 482 -14.40 3.51 -3.10
C PHE A 482 -15.88 3.24 -3.39
N LEU A 483 -16.77 3.48 -2.43
CA LEU A 483 -18.21 3.33 -2.64
C LEU A 483 -18.74 4.28 -3.73
N VAL A 484 -18.28 5.54 -3.73
CA VAL A 484 -18.65 6.52 -4.75
C VAL A 484 -18.18 6.07 -6.14
N VAL A 485 -16.93 5.61 -6.27
CA VAL A 485 -16.41 5.05 -7.52
C VAL A 485 -17.24 3.84 -7.97
N LEU A 486 -17.52 2.90 -7.07
CA LEU A 486 -18.30 1.70 -7.40
C LEU A 486 -19.71 2.07 -7.88
N ILE A 487 -20.43 2.90 -7.12
CA ILE A 487 -21.82 3.26 -7.45
C ILE A 487 -21.88 4.02 -8.78
N THR A 488 -20.99 4.98 -8.99
CA THR A 488 -20.94 5.76 -10.25
C THR A 488 -20.73 4.86 -11.46
N ILE A 489 -19.76 3.94 -11.37
CA ILE A 489 -19.44 3.02 -12.46
C ILE A 489 -20.52 1.94 -12.63
N SER A 490 -21.17 1.47 -11.55
CA SER A 490 -22.30 0.55 -11.66
C SER A 490 -23.49 1.19 -12.39
N ILE A 491 -23.79 2.47 -12.10
CA ILE A 491 -24.85 3.21 -12.81
C ILE A 491 -24.47 3.40 -14.28
N GLU A 492 -23.21 3.71 -14.57
CA GLU A 492 -22.69 3.86 -15.93
C GLU A 492 -22.70 2.54 -16.72
N ALA A 493 -22.27 1.44 -16.10
CA ALA A 493 -22.30 0.11 -16.68
C ALA A 493 -23.74 -0.32 -17.02
N TRP A 494 -24.68 -0.02 -16.14
CA TRP A 494 -26.10 -0.29 -16.39
C TRP A 494 -26.67 0.57 -17.53
N ALA A 495 -26.34 1.86 -17.56
CA ALA A 495 -26.75 2.76 -18.64
C ALA A 495 -26.19 2.30 -20.00
N PHE A 496 -24.93 1.85 -20.01
CA PHE A 496 -24.28 1.34 -21.20
C PHE A 496 -24.88 0.01 -21.68
N TYR A 497 -25.21 -0.90 -20.76
CA TYR A 497 -25.89 -2.15 -21.06
C TYR A 497 -27.25 -1.91 -21.74
N ILE A 498 -28.03 -0.96 -21.25
CA ILE A 498 -29.32 -0.58 -21.87
C ILE A 498 -29.09 -0.04 -23.28
N TYR A 499 -28.14 0.90 -23.45
CA TYR A 499 -27.85 1.51 -24.75
C TYR A 499 -27.44 0.47 -25.81
N LYS A 500 -26.53 -0.46 -25.47
CA LYS A 500 -26.08 -1.49 -26.42
C LYS A 500 -27.10 -2.57 -26.70
N ARG A 501 -27.94 -2.94 -25.73
CA ARG A 501 -29.05 -3.87 -25.97
C ARG A 501 -29.97 -3.33 -27.05
N VAL A 502 -30.30 -2.04 -27.01
CA VAL A 502 -31.17 -1.39 -28.02
C VAL A 502 -30.50 -1.36 -29.39
N ALA A 503 -29.19 -1.10 -29.44
CA ALA A 503 -28.43 -1.07 -30.69
C ALA A 503 -28.21 -2.44 -31.36
N LEU A 504 -28.23 -3.54 -30.61
CA LEU A 504 -28.02 -4.91 -31.15
C LEU A 504 -29.31 -5.59 -31.63
N PHE A 505 -30.47 -5.16 -31.14
CA PHE A 505 -31.76 -5.77 -31.49
C PHE A 505 -32.58 -4.92 -32.48
N ASP A 506 -32.02 -3.84 -33.04
CA ASP A 506 -32.70 -2.89 -33.95
C ASP A 506 -34.08 -2.40 -33.45
N ILE A 507 -34.24 -2.30 -32.13
CA ILE A 507 -35.48 -1.82 -31.52
C ILE A 507 -35.41 -0.28 -31.51
N PRO A 508 -36.43 0.45 -31.99
CA PRO A 508 -36.44 1.90 -31.88
C PRO A 508 -36.41 2.31 -30.41
N ILE A 509 -35.49 3.21 -30.05
CA ILE A 509 -35.30 3.65 -28.67
C ILE A 509 -36.63 4.19 -28.13
N GLY A 510 -37.25 3.46 -27.21
CA GLY A 510 -38.50 3.87 -26.59
C GLY A 510 -38.30 5.12 -25.73
N LEU A 511 -39.33 5.97 -25.61
CA LEU A 511 -39.30 7.14 -24.72
C LEU A 511 -38.87 6.77 -23.28
N LYS A 512 -39.23 5.57 -22.82
CA LYS A 512 -38.83 5.04 -21.50
C LYS A 512 -37.31 4.87 -21.36
N GLU A 513 -36.63 4.37 -22.37
CA GLU A 513 -35.18 4.11 -22.34
C GLU A 513 -34.38 5.42 -22.42
N LYS A 514 -34.85 6.40 -23.20
CA LYS A 514 -34.28 7.76 -23.21
C LYS A 514 -34.41 8.43 -21.83
N VAL A 515 -35.57 8.32 -21.19
CA VAL A 515 -35.79 8.87 -19.84
C VAL A 515 -34.89 8.18 -18.82
N LEU A 516 -34.73 6.86 -18.88
CA LEU A 516 -33.84 6.10 -18.00
C LEU A 516 -32.36 6.49 -18.17
N PHE A 517 -31.91 6.72 -19.40
CA PHE A 517 -30.55 7.17 -19.69
C PHE A 517 -30.28 8.60 -19.16
N VAL A 518 -31.24 9.51 -19.31
CA VAL A 518 -31.13 10.87 -18.73
C VAL A 518 -31.13 10.80 -17.21
N PHE A 519 -31.95 9.92 -16.62
CA PHE A 519 -32.02 9.74 -15.18
C PHE A 519 -30.73 9.14 -14.59
N SER A 520 -30.08 8.19 -15.28
CA SER A 520 -28.80 7.63 -14.84
C SER A 520 -27.69 8.67 -14.89
N GLY A 521 -27.62 9.50 -15.96
CA GLY A 521 -26.69 10.63 -16.05
C GLY A 521 -26.91 11.68 -14.95
N ALA A 522 -28.18 12.05 -14.70
CA ALA A 522 -28.53 12.95 -13.61
C ALA A 522 -28.17 12.36 -12.24
N GLY A 523 -28.41 11.06 -12.03
CA GLY A 523 -28.05 10.34 -10.81
C GLY A 523 -26.55 10.38 -10.54
N ILE A 524 -25.71 10.18 -11.56
CA ILE A 524 -24.25 10.29 -11.46
C ILE A 524 -23.85 11.72 -11.05
N LEU A 525 -24.43 12.74 -11.68
CA LEU A 525 -24.12 14.13 -11.38
C LEU A 525 -24.54 14.52 -9.96
N ILE A 526 -25.75 14.13 -9.53
CA ILE A 526 -26.27 14.42 -8.20
C ILE A 526 -25.41 13.73 -7.13
N LEU A 527 -25.10 12.45 -7.31
CA LEU A 527 -24.27 11.71 -6.37
C LEU A 527 -22.88 12.35 -6.22
N ASN A 528 -22.24 12.70 -7.35
CA ASN A 528 -20.92 13.35 -7.33
C ASN A 528 -20.97 14.80 -6.79
N ALA A 529 -22.07 15.52 -6.99
CA ALA A 529 -22.27 16.84 -6.40
C ALA A 529 -22.44 16.74 -4.88
N ILE A 530 -23.23 15.78 -4.38
CA ILE A 530 -23.42 15.57 -2.94
C ILE A 530 -22.09 15.23 -2.27
N THR A 531 -21.32 14.33 -2.87
CA THR A 531 -20.01 13.90 -2.33
C THR A 531 -18.97 15.02 -2.35
N PHE A 532 -19.09 16.00 -3.26
CA PHE A 532 -18.29 17.20 -3.26
C PHE A 532 -18.74 18.23 -2.20
N PHE A 533 -20.00 18.66 -2.24
CA PHE A 533 -20.47 19.81 -1.46
C PHE A 533 -20.66 19.50 0.02
N LEU A 534 -21.15 18.31 0.37
CA LEU A 534 -21.52 17.97 1.75
C LEU A 534 -20.27 17.91 2.65
N PRO A 535 -19.21 17.14 2.33
CA PRO A 535 -18.00 17.11 3.14
C PRO A 535 -17.29 18.47 3.20
N MET A 536 -17.27 19.21 2.09
CA MET A 536 -16.61 20.52 2.03
C MET A 536 -17.31 21.55 2.94
N ARG A 537 -18.65 21.53 2.99
CA ARG A 537 -19.44 22.40 3.89
C ARG A 537 -19.28 22.00 5.35
N MET A 538 -19.33 20.69 5.64
CA MET A 538 -19.15 20.18 7.00
C MET A 538 -17.74 20.46 7.53
N GLY A 539 -16.71 20.21 6.73
CA GLY A 539 -15.32 20.48 7.07
C GLY A 539 -15.04 21.96 7.32
N ARG A 540 -15.63 22.85 6.50
CA ARG A 540 -15.58 24.29 6.74
C ARG A 540 -16.18 24.67 8.10
N LYS A 541 -17.39 24.19 8.40
CA LYS A 541 -18.06 24.49 9.68
C LYS A 541 -17.28 23.99 10.88
N HIS A 542 -16.67 22.81 10.78
CA HIS A 542 -15.86 22.25 11.86
C HIS A 542 -14.63 23.11 12.16
N LEU A 543 -13.89 23.52 11.12
CA LEU A 543 -12.72 24.39 11.28
C LEU A 543 -13.05 25.79 11.80
N GLU A 544 -14.22 26.32 11.47
CA GLU A 544 -14.76 27.59 11.98
C GLU A 544 -15.30 27.45 13.43
N GLY A 545 -15.80 26.28 13.83
CA GLY A 545 -16.40 26.04 15.15
C GLY A 545 -15.40 25.85 16.29
N ASP A 546 -14.19 25.37 16.01
CA ASP A 546 -13.08 25.20 16.98
C ASP A 546 -12.43 26.55 17.38
N ILE A 547 -13.22 27.62 17.53
CA ILE A 547 -12.79 28.96 17.97
C ILE A 547 -12.98 29.17 19.48
N TYR A 548 -13.60 28.22 20.20
CA TYR A 548 -13.80 28.31 21.65
C TYR A 548 -13.37 27.04 22.38
#